data_AF-A0A1S9TIZ8-F1
#
_entry.id   AF-A0A1S9TIZ8-F1
#
_cell.length_a   1.000
_cell.length_b   1.000
_cell.length_c   1.000
_cell.angle_alpha   90.00
_cell.angle_beta   90.00
_cell.angle_gamma   90.00
#
_symmetry.space_group_name_H-M   'P 1'
#
loop_
_entity.id
_entity.type
_entity.pdbx_description
1 polymer ?
#
loop_
_entity_poly.entity_id
_entity_poly.type
_entity_poly.pdbx_seq_one_letter_code
_entity_poly.pdbx_strand_id
1 'polypeptide(L)'
;MYPLGSKERPIIVKVSSKERAEKIATICDTYDFYYIVGLEFNEDISDLKKAIKDYKRPANIYENCPCNSGKKYKFCCMNKEIELDI
;
A
#
# COMPACT_ATOMS: atom_id res chain seq x y z
N MET A 1 -30.93 -13.48 17.93
CA MET A 1 -30.14 -12.63 17.01
C MET A 1 -29.32 -11.70 17.88
N TYR A 2 -28.00 -11.78 17.83
CA TYR A 2 -27.13 -11.00 18.72
C TYR A 2 -27.10 -9.51 18.32
N PRO A 3 -27.03 -8.58 19.30
CA PRO A 3 -26.87 -7.16 19.03
C PRO A 3 -25.57 -6.88 18.28
N LEU A 4 -25.60 -5.91 17.36
CA LEU A 4 -24.38 -5.38 16.75
C LEU A 4 -23.49 -4.75 17.84
N GLY A 5 -22.20 -5.08 17.83
CA GLY A 5 -21.26 -4.65 18.88
C GLY A 5 -21.18 -5.58 20.09
N SER A 6 -21.81 -6.75 20.04
CA SER A 6 -21.62 -7.80 21.06
C SER A 6 -20.44 -8.71 20.71
N LYS A 7 -19.94 -9.46 21.69
CA LYS A 7 -18.84 -10.43 21.48
C LYS A 7 -19.10 -11.44 20.34
N GLU A 8 -20.36 -11.83 20.18
CA GLU A 8 -20.82 -12.77 19.13
C GLU A 8 -21.13 -12.08 17.79
N ARG A 9 -21.15 -10.73 17.76
CA ARG A 9 -21.36 -9.93 16.54
C ARG A 9 -20.59 -8.59 16.61
N PRO A 10 -19.24 -8.61 16.54
CA PRO A 10 -18.43 -7.40 16.58
C PRO A 10 -18.71 -6.45 15.42
N ILE A 11 -18.44 -5.17 15.64
CA ILE A 11 -18.38 -4.17 14.58
C ILE A 11 -17.04 -4.32 13.86
N ILE A 12 -17.06 -4.68 12.58
CA ILE A 12 -15.84 -4.81 11.76
C ILE A 12 -15.70 -3.55 10.92
N VAL A 13 -14.59 -2.83 11.10
CA VAL A 13 -14.30 -1.62 10.32
C VAL A 13 -12.94 -1.77 9.65
N LYS A 14 -12.89 -1.49 8.35
CA LYS A 14 -11.65 -1.44 7.58
C LYS A 14 -11.25 0.01 7.36
N VAL A 15 -10.01 0.36 7.69
CA VAL A 15 -9.52 1.73 7.60
C VAL A 15 -8.20 1.80 6.84
N SER A 16 -8.03 2.89 6.12
CA SER A 16 -6.87 3.18 5.29
C SER A 16 -5.79 3.99 6.02
N SER A 17 -5.93 4.25 7.32
CA SER A 17 -4.90 4.98 8.09
C SER A 17 -5.06 4.75 9.59
N LYS A 18 -3.93 4.88 10.32
CA LYS A 18 -3.89 4.74 11.78
C LYS A 18 -4.71 5.81 12.50
N GLU A 19 -4.66 7.05 12.04
CA GLU A 19 -5.45 8.15 12.63
C GLU A 19 -6.96 7.90 12.55
N ARG A 20 -7.43 7.28 11.45
CA ARG A 20 -8.82 6.87 11.32
C ARG A 20 -9.16 5.70 12.24
N ALA A 21 -8.23 4.75 12.41
CA ALA A 21 -8.37 3.65 13.36
C ALA A 21 -8.57 4.17 14.79
N GLU A 22 -7.76 5.14 15.23
CA GLU A 22 -7.82 5.72 16.58
C GLU A 22 -9.12 6.49 16.84
N LYS A 23 -9.60 7.25 15.84
CA LYS A 23 -10.92 7.92 15.93
C LYS A 23 -12.06 6.92 16.07
N ILE A 24 -12.04 5.85 15.28
CA ILE A 24 -13.07 4.81 15.32
C ILE A 24 -13.02 4.03 16.63
N ALA A 25 -11.81 3.70 17.12
CA ALA A 25 -11.61 3.09 18.43
C ALA A 25 -12.24 3.95 19.55
N THR A 26 -11.92 5.24 19.58
CA THR A 26 -12.46 6.17 20.59
C THR A 26 -14.00 6.22 20.57
N ILE A 27 -14.59 6.24 19.38
CA ILE A 27 -16.05 6.20 19.21
C ILE A 27 -16.58 4.88 19.77
N CYS A 28 -16.02 3.73 19.36
CA CYS A 28 -16.50 2.42 19.80
C CYS A 28 -16.34 2.19 21.31
N ASP A 29 -15.24 2.65 21.91
CA ASP A 29 -15.00 2.62 23.37
C ASP A 29 -16.03 3.48 24.14
N THR A 30 -16.43 4.63 23.60
CA THR A 30 -17.47 5.49 24.21
C THR A 30 -18.83 4.76 24.33
N TYR A 31 -19.10 3.83 23.41
CA TYR A 31 -20.35 3.06 23.37
C TYR A 31 -20.22 1.64 23.93
N ASP A 32 -19.07 1.28 24.52
CA ASP A 32 -18.75 -0.07 25.03
C ASP A 32 -18.99 -1.18 23.99
N PHE A 33 -18.73 -0.89 22.71
CA PHE A 33 -18.93 -1.86 21.64
C PHE A 33 -17.72 -2.78 21.49
N TYR A 34 -17.99 -4.04 21.18
CA TYR A 34 -16.97 -4.98 20.72
C TYR A 34 -16.68 -4.72 19.24
N TYR A 35 -15.44 -4.39 18.89
CA TYR A 35 -15.05 -4.02 17.53
C TYR A 35 -13.72 -4.65 17.10
N ILE A 36 -13.52 -4.76 15.79
CA ILE A 36 -12.28 -5.18 15.14
C ILE A 36 -11.95 -4.13 14.07
N VAL A 37 -10.87 -3.39 14.26
CA VAL A 37 -10.36 -2.47 13.24
C VAL A 37 -9.24 -3.14 12.45
N GLY A 38 -9.49 -3.38 11.16
CA GLY A 38 -8.47 -3.84 10.23
C GLY A 38 -7.84 -2.66 9.49
N LEU A 39 -6.51 -2.58 9.51
CA LEU A 39 -5.75 -1.67 8.65
C LEU A 39 -5.56 -2.37 7.31
N GLU A 40 -6.23 -1.88 6.27
CA GLU A 40 -6.18 -2.45 4.93
C GLU A 40 -5.72 -1.36 3.96
N PHE A 41 -4.41 -1.34 3.68
CA PHE A 41 -3.79 -0.52 2.64
C PHE A 41 -3.70 -1.35 1.36
N ASN A 42 -4.83 -1.55 0.69
CA ASN A 42 -4.81 -2.13 -0.65
C ASN A 42 -4.53 -1.02 -1.68
N GLU A 43 -3.42 -0.31 -1.50
CA GLU A 43 -2.95 0.63 -2.50
C GLU A 43 -2.31 -0.16 -3.63
N ASP A 44 -3.07 -0.37 -4.72
CA ASP A 44 -2.53 -0.96 -5.93
C ASP A 44 -1.62 0.06 -6.62
N ILE A 45 -0.34 0.03 -6.25
CA ILE A 45 0.71 0.87 -6.85
C ILE A 45 1.33 0.24 -8.10
N SER A 46 0.68 -0.77 -8.70
CA SER A 46 1.24 -1.49 -9.84
C SER A 46 1.40 -0.57 -11.06
N ASP A 47 0.43 0.30 -11.30
CA ASP A 47 0.49 1.31 -12.36
C ASP A 47 1.54 2.38 -12.09
N LEU A 48 1.73 2.79 -10.83
CA LEU A 48 2.80 3.71 -10.44
C LEU A 48 4.19 3.10 -10.70
N LYS A 49 4.40 1.83 -10.33
CA LYS A 49 5.63 1.09 -10.62
C LYS A 49 5.88 1.00 -12.14
N LYS A 50 4.84 0.76 -12.95
CA LYS A 50 4.95 0.76 -14.42
C LYS A 50 5.31 2.14 -14.98
N ALA A 51 4.62 3.18 -14.52
CA ALA A 51 4.86 4.56 -14.97
C ALA A 51 6.28 5.04 -14.67
N ILE A 52 6.81 4.75 -13.47
CA ILE A 52 8.20 5.09 -13.11
C ILE A 52 9.19 4.30 -13.97
N LYS A 53 8.90 3.02 -14.26
CA LYS A 53 9.76 2.18 -15.12
C LYS A 53 9.83 2.71 -16.54
N ASP A 54 8.70 3.15 -17.08
CA ASP A 54 8.61 3.75 -18.41
C ASP A 54 9.31 5.12 -18.45
N TYR A 55 9.08 5.97 -17.45
CA TYR A 55 9.77 7.26 -17.33
C TYR A 55 11.30 7.13 -17.25
N LYS A 56 11.81 6.14 -16.52
CA LYS A 56 13.25 5.88 -16.40
C LYS A 56 13.84 5.14 -17.61
N ARG A 57 13.03 4.77 -18.60
CA ARG A 57 13.50 4.05 -19.78
C ARG A 57 14.19 5.03 -20.74
N PRO A 58 15.50 4.86 -21.02
CA PRO A 58 16.16 5.65 -22.04
C PRO A 58 15.62 5.32 -23.43
N ALA A 59 15.71 6.28 -24.35
CA ALA A 59 15.31 6.09 -25.75
C ALA A 59 16.07 4.92 -26.40
N ASN A 60 17.35 4.73 -26.05
CA ASN A 60 18.14 3.59 -26.46
C ASN A 60 18.48 2.68 -25.26
N ILE A 61 17.96 1.46 -25.28
CA ILE A 61 18.15 0.45 -24.22
C ILE A 61 19.61 -0.04 -24.06
N TYR A 62 20.49 0.30 -24.99
CA TYR A 62 21.93 0.00 -24.92
C TYR A 62 22.75 1.15 -24.31
N GLU A 63 22.11 2.27 -23.95
CA GLU A 63 22.73 3.35 -23.20
C GLU A 63 22.96 2.97 -21.75
N ASN A 64 23.84 3.72 -21.09
CA ASN A 64 24.14 3.56 -19.68
C ASN A 64 22.86 3.75 -18.85
N CYS A 65 22.66 2.84 -17.90
CA CYS A 65 21.46 2.85 -17.08
C CYS A 65 21.47 4.07 -16.14
N PRO A 66 20.36 4.83 -16.02
CA PRO A 66 20.29 6.03 -15.18
C PRO A 66 20.35 5.73 -13.67
N CYS A 67 20.39 4.46 -13.26
CA CYS A 67 20.59 4.06 -11.88
C CYS A 67 22.07 4.09 -11.43
N ASN A 68 22.98 4.64 -12.25
CA ASN A 68 24.42 4.73 -11.98
C ASN A 68 25.12 3.40 -11.67
N SER A 69 24.53 2.28 -12.10
CA SER A 69 25.13 0.94 -11.93
C SER A 69 26.33 0.66 -12.83
N GLY A 70 26.65 1.58 -13.76
CA GLY A 70 27.69 1.38 -14.79
C GLY A 70 27.35 0.34 -15.86
N LYS A 71 26.15 -0.26 -15.82
CA LYS A 71 25.67 -1.25 -16.79
C LYS A 71 24.73 -0.59 -17.81
N LYS A 72 24.60 -1.19 -19.00
CA LYS A 72 23.58 -0.75 -19.99
C LYS A 72 22.18 -1.04 -19.45
N TYR A 73 21.19 -0.21 -19.80
CA TYR A 73 19.82 -0.32 -19.30
C TYR A 73 19.21 -1.72 -19.50
N LYS A 74 19.41 -2.32 -20.68
CA LYS A 74 18.99 -3.70 -21.03
C LYS A 74 19.46 -4.75 -20.02
N PHE A 75 20.64 -4.59 -19.44
CA PHE A 75 21.25 -5.55 -18.50
C PHE A 75 21.13 -5.11 -17.03
N CYS A 76 20.37 -4.04 -16.75
CA CYS A 76 20.23 -3.50 -15.40
C CYS A 76 18.75 -3.33 -15.00
N CYS A 77 18.16 -2.16 -15.22
CA CYS A 77 16.82 -1.85 -14.74
C CYS A 77 15.69 -2.39 -15.63
N MET A 78 15.98 -2.89 -16.84
CA MET A 78 14.95 -3.39 -17.74
C MET A 78 14.12 -4.54 -17.16
N ASN A 79 14.75 -5.44 -16.40
CA ASN A 79 14.08 -6.59 -15.76
C ASN A 79 14.00 -6.46 -14.24
N LYS A 80 14.44 -5.35 -13.66
CA LYS A 80 14.41 -5.16 -12.21
C LYS A 80 13.03 -4.66 -11.79
N GLU A 81 12.50 -5.20 -10.71
CA GLU A 81 11.30 -4.65 -10.08
C GLU A 81 11.64 -3.33 -9.38
N ILE A 82 10.70 -2.38 -9.42
CA ILE A 82 10.83 -1.12 -8.69
C ILE A 82 10.29 -1.38 -7.29
N GLU A 83 11.21 -1.45 -6.34
CA GLU A 83 10.91 -1.36 -4.92
C GLU A 83 10.65 0.12 -4.60
N LEU A 84 9.43 0.41 -4.17
CA LEU A 84 9.05 1.70 -3.63
C LEU A 84 8.82 1.44 -2.14
N ASP A 85 9.65 2.03 -1.28
CA ASP A 85 9.36 2.16 0.15
C ASP A 85 8.23 3.20 0.27
N ILE A 86 6.99 2.74 0.16
CA ILE A 86 5.75 3.49 0.41
C ILE A 86 5.10 2.90 1.65
#